data_AF-A0A1F8NBE8-F1
#
_entry.id   AF-A0A1F8NBE8-F1
#
_cell.length_a   1.000
_cell.length_b   1.000
_cell.length_c   1.000
_cell.angle_alpha   90.00
_cell.angle_beta   90.00
_cell.angle_gamma   90.00
#
_symmetry.space_group_name_H-M   'P 1'
#
loop_
_entity.id
_entity.type
_entity.pdbx_description
1 polymer ?
#
loop_
_entity_poly.entity_id
_entity_poly.type
_entity_poly.pdbx_seq_one_letter_code
_entity_poly.pdbx_strand_id
1 'polypeptide(L)'
;MAQEAAGPGKTANPRRQMIRAAVGLILYLLLAPALMFLFAGTLAWPMAWVYFVLLLAAALVSRLIVLRRSPDLLRERARFTEAEGAEPGDRLLVGVVAIFGPALTSIVVGIDHRAAWGPALPTMIQILAAVLLAAGFGLGAYAMIANRFFSAVVRIQRDRGHEVVTTGPYRWVRHPAYAGGILAFLALPLMLDAVWALVPSLFIAVAIVLRTALEDRMLVRALPGYSEYAARTRHRLLPGVW
;
A
#
# COMPACT_ATOMS: atom_id res chain seq x y z
N MET A 1 -32.40 -31.99 -28.67
CA MET A 1 -31.02 -31.57 -28.32
C MET A 1 -31.14 -30.48 -27.27
N ALA A 2 -30.76 -30.81 -26.03
CA ALA A 2 -30.90 -29.95 -24.87
C ALA A 2 -29.93 -28.76 -24.96
N GLN A 3 -30.46 -27.55 -24.83
CA GLN A 3 -29.68 -26.37 -24.47
C GLN A 3 -29.38 -26.46 -22.97
N GLU A 4 -28.12 -26.73 -22.64
CA GLU A 4 -27.60 -26.68 -21.28
C GLU A 4 -27.51 -25.22 -20.87
N ALA A 5 -28.46 -24.78 -20.04
CA ALA A 5 -28.47 -23.45 -19.46
C ALA A 5 -27.24 -23.27 -18.57
N ALA A 6 -26.35 -22.36 -18.95
CA ALA A 6 -25.28 -21.87 -18.10
C ALA A 6 -25.87 -21.38 -16.78
N GLY A 7 -25.51 -22.03 -15.67
CA GLY A 7 -26.03 -21.73 -14.35
C GLY A 7 -25.75 -20.28 -13.92
N PRO A 8 -26.58 -19.69 -13.06
CA PRO A 8 -26.40 -18.33 -12.59
C PRO A 8 -25.10 -18.25 -11.79
N GLY A 9 -24.10 -17.55 -12.34
CA GLY A 9 -22.95 -17.09 -11.57
C GLY A 9 -23.48 -16.36 -10.34
N LYS A 10 -23.27 -16.94 -9.16
CA LYS A 10 -23.74 -16.40 -7.87
C LYS A 10 -23.22 -14.98 -7.72
N THR A 11 -24.07 -13.98 -8.01
CA THR A 11 -23.79 -12.59 -7.71
C THR A 11 -23.67 -12.47 -6.19
N ALA A 12 -22.44 -12.48 -5.69
CA ALA A 12 -22.18 -12.49 -4.27
C ALA A 12 -22.82 -11.25 -3.61
N ASN A 13 -23.55 -11.48 -2.51
CA ASN A 13 -24.27 -10.43 -1.77
C ASN A 13 -23.34 -9.23 -1.46
N PRO A 14 -23.64 -8.02 -1.96
CA PRO A 14 -22.78 -6.85 -1.80
C PRO A 14 -22.42 -6.53 -0.34
N ARG A 15 -23.37 -6.74 0.59
CA ARG A 15 -23.14 -6.52 2.02
C ARG A 15 -22.13 -7.52 2.59
N ARG A 16 -22.21 -8.78 2.17
CA ARG A 16 -21.27 -9.83 2.59
C ARG A 16 -19.86 -9.58 2.03
N GLN A 17 -19.75 -9.08 0.80
CA GLN A 17 -18.47 -8.68 0.20
C GLN A 17 -17.83 -7.53 1.00
N MET A 18 -18.61 -6.50 1.35
CA MET A 18 -18.12 -5.37 2.15
C MET A 18 -17.66 -5.79 3.55
N ILE A 19 -18.42 -6.66 4.23
CA ILE A 19 -18.02 -7.19 5.55
C ILE A 19 -16.72 -7.96 5.44
N ARG A 20 -16.57 -8.85 4.45
CA ARG A 20 -15.34 -9.60 4.23
C ARG A 20 -14.14 -8.68 3.98
N ALA A 21 -14.31 -7.64 3.17
CA ALA A 21 -13.26 -6.68 2.90
C ALA A 21 -12.88 -5.85 4.13
N ALA A 22 -13.86 -5.46 4.95
CA ALA A 22 -13.61 -4.77 6.22
C ALA A 22 -12.85 -5.65 7.21
N VAL A 23 -13.26 -6.92 7.37
CA VAL A 23 -12.55 -7.91 8.20
C VAL A 23 -11.15 -8.14 7.66
N GLY A 24 -10.99 -8.34 6.35
CA GLY A 24 -9.68 -8.52 5.72
C GLY A 24 -8.76 -7.31 5.95
N LEU A 25 -9.27 -6.09 5.86
CA LEU A 25 -8.52 -4.87 6.19
C LEU A 25 -8.13 -4.81 7.66
N ILE A 26 -9.03 -5.16 8.58
CA ILE A 26 -8.73 -5.18 10.02
C ILE A 26 -7.62 -6.21 10.30
N LEU A 27 -7.76 -7.43 9.80
CA LEU A 27 -6.74 -8.47 9.93
C LEU A 27 -5.40 -8.01 9.35
N TYR A 28 -5.43 -7.34 8.20
CA TYR A 28 -4.25 -6.77 7.57
C TYR A 28 -3.54 -5.73 8.46
N LEU A 29 -4.31 -4.79 9.02
CA LEU A 29 -3.77 -3.74 9.90
C LEU A 29 -3.26 -4.28 11.24
N LEU A 30 -3.82 -5.40 11.71
CA LEU A 30 -3.38 -6.07 12.94
C LEU A 30 -2.15 -6.96 12.72
N LEU A 31 -1.97 -7.52 11.53
CA LEU A 31 -0.92 -8.50 11.25
C LEU A 31 0.48 -7.97 11.59
N ALA A 32 0.84 -6.79 11.06
CA ALA A 32 2.17 -6.23 11.28
C ALA A 32 2.46 -5.90 12.76
N PRO A 33 1.62 -5.11 13.47
CA PRO A 33 1.78 -4.90 14.91
C PRO A 33 1.80 -6.20 15.73
N ALA A 34 0.92 -7.16 15.42
CA ALA A 34 0.88 -8.44 16.13
C ALA A 34 2.18 -9.22 15.97
N LEU A 35 2.74 -9.29 14.76
CA LEU A 35 4.03 -9.92 14.51
C LEU A 35 5.16 -9.18 15.24
N MET A 36 5.17 -7.84 15.22
CA MET A 36 6.17 -7.07 15.95
C MET A 36 6.17 -7.40 17.44
N PHE A 37 5.01 -7.31 18.11
CA PHE A 37 4.90 -7.58 19.54
C PHE A 37 5.18 -9.05 19.89
N LEU A 38 4.73 -9.99 19.04
CA LEU A 38 5.01 -11.42 19.22
C LEU A 38 6.51 -11.70 19.21
N PHE A 39 7.24 -11.17 18.24
CA PHE A 39 8.67 -11.41 18.09
C PHE A 39 9.53 -10.55 19.03
N ALA A 40 9.04 -9.38 19.44
CA ALA A 40 9.62 -8.58 20.52
C ALA A 40 9.52 -9.28 21.88
N GLY A 41 8.46 -10.05 22.12
CA GLY A 41 8.22 -10.73 23.39
C GLY A 41 7.78 -9.79 24.53
N THR A 42 7.37 -8.57 24.21
CA THR A 42 6.92 -7.57 25.18
C THR A 42 5.87 -6.65 24.56
N LEU A 43 4.91 -6.17 25.36
CA LEU A 43 3.99 -5.08 24.99
C LEU A 43 4.48 -3.72 25.51
N ALA A 44 5.50 -3.70 26.36
CA ALA A 44 6.08 -2.50 26.97
C ALA A 44 7.00 -1.76 26.00
N TRP A 45 6.46 -1.41 24.82
CA TRP A 45 7.19 -0.74 23.75
C TRP A 45 6.38 0.46 23.23
N PRO A 46 6.55 1.66 23.84
CA PRO A 46 5.73 2.83 23.52
C PRO A 46 5.76 3.22 22.03
N MET A 47 6.93 3.18 21.39
CA MET A 47 7.05 3.55 19.98
C MET A 47 6.34 2.58 19.03
N ALA A 48 6.24 1.29 19.35
CA ALA A 48 5.43 0.35 18.56
C ALA A 48 3.93 0.65 18.68
N TRP A 49 3.45 1.08 19.85
CA TRP A 49 2.07 1.56 20.01
C TRP A 49 1.83 2.85 19.24
N VAL A 50 2.77 3.80 19.24
CA VAL A 50 2.69 5.01 18.41
C VAL A 50 2.59 4.64 16.93
N TYR A 51 3.42 3.71 16.44
CA TYR A 51 3.33 3.20 15.08
C TYR A 51 1.93 2.63 14.78
N PHE A 52 1.40 1.80 15.68
CA PHE A 52 0.08 1.21 15.49
C PHE A 52 -1.03 2.27 15.45
N VAL A 53 -0.97 3.28 16.31
CA VAL A 53 -1.90 4.41 16.28
C VAL A 53 -1.80 5.20 14.97
N LEU A 54 -0.59 5.49 14.49
CA LEU A 54 -0.38 6.17 13.21
C LEU A 54 -0.95 5.36 12.04
N LEU A 55 -0.71 4.05 12.03
CA LEU A 55 -1.24 3.12 11.03
C LEU A 55 -2.78 3.11 11.04
N LEU A 56 -3.40 2.97 12.21
CA LEU A 56 -4.85 2.98 12.37
C LEU A 56 -5.47 4.32 11.97
N ALA A 57 -4.87 5.42 12.41
CA ALA A 57 -5.34 6.77 12.10
C ALA A 57 -5.29 7.02 10.58
N ALA A 58 -4.17 6.72 9.92
CA ALA A 58 -4.03 6.87 8.48
C ALA A 58 -5.02 6.00 7.70
N ALA A 59 -5.23 4.75 8.14
CA ALA A 59 -6.20 3.88 7.53
C ALA A 59 -7.63 4.42 7.72
N LEU A 60 -8.02 4.75 8.94
CA LEU A 60 -9.37 5.23 9.26
C LEU A 60 -9.69 6.53 8.52
N VAL A 61 -8.82 7.54 8.63
CA VAL A 61 -9.01 8.85 7.99
C VAL A 61 -9.15 8.69 6.48
N SER A 62 -8.26 7.90 5.85
CA SER A 62 -8.33 7.67 4.40
C SER A 62 -9.64 6.97 4.00
N ARG A 63 -10.09 5.96 4.75
CA ARG A 63 -11.36 5.25 4.45
C ARG A 63 -12.57 6.16 4.65
N LEU A 64 -12.61 6.97 5.70
CA LEU A 64 -13.71 7.89 5.96
C LEU A 64 -13.85 8.94 4.86
N ILE A 65 -12.72 9.48 4.37
CA ILE A 65 -12.73 10.46 3.28
C ILE A 65 -13.15 9.79 1.96
N VAL A 66 -12.58 8.61 1.65
CA VAL A 66 -12.93 7.89 0.41
C VAL A 66 -14.38 7.44 0.41
N LEU A 67 -14.95 7.00 1.54
CA LEU A 67 -16.37 6.66 1.64
C LEU A 67 -17.29 7.82 1.24
N ARG A 68 -16.88 9.06 1.55
CA ARG A 68 -17.63 10.27 1.21
C ARG A 68 -17.41 10.73 -0.23
N ARG A 69 -16.20 10.56 -0.78
CA ARG A 69 -15.85 11.07 -2.13
C ARG A 69 -16.03 10.06 -3.26
N SER A 70 -15.70 8.79 -3.03
CA SER A 70 -15.66 7.75 -4.07
C SER A 70 -15.93 6.38 -3.45
N PRO A 71 -17.17 6.09 -3.02
CA PRO A 71 -17.52 4.83 -2.36
C PRO A 71 -17.34 3.60 -3.27
N ASP A 72 -17.39 3.79 -4.58
CA ASP A 72 -17.12 2.77 -5.60
C ASP A 72 -15.65 2.32 -5.62
N LEU A 73 -14.70 3.19 -5.27
CA LEU A 73 -13.28 2.83 -5.10
C LEU A 73 -13.11 1.72 -4.06
N LEU A 74 -13.81 1.80 -2.93
CA LEU A 74 -13.71 0.78 -1.88
C LEU A 74 -14.31 -0.55 -2.32
N ARG A 75 -15.32 -0.54 -3.21
CA ARG A 75 -15.88 -1.75 -3.79
C ARG A 75 -14.90 -2.40 -4.76
N GLU A 76 -14.21 -1.61 -5.60
CA GLU A 76 -13.11 -2.11 -6.44
C GLU A 76 -12.03 -2.76 -5.57
N ARG A 77 -11.59 -2.08 -4.51
CA ARG A 77 -10.57 -2.63 -3.59
C ARG A 77 -11.06 -3.84 -2.82
N ALA A 78 -12.35 -3.98 -2.55
CA ALA A 78 -12.93 -5.16 -1.93
C ALA A 78 -12.93 -6.38 -2.86
N ARG A 79 -12.95 -6.17 -4.18
CA ARG A 79 -13.00 -7.20 -5.22
C ARG A 79 -11.63 -7.52 -5.81
N PHE A 80 -10.54 -7.12 -5.16
CA PHE A 80 -9.19 -7.25 -5.72
C PHE A 80 -8.80 -8.71 -6.07
N THR A 81 -9.32 -9.70 -5.33
CA THR A 81 -9.11 -11.13 -5.61
C THR A 81 -9.86 -11.62 -6.84
N GLU A 82 -10.93 -10.92 -7.23
CA GLU A 82 -11.81 -11.21 -8.37
C GLU A 82 -11.53 -10.25 -9.54
N ALA A 83 -10.50 -9.42 -9.45
CA ALA A 83 -10.23 -8.38 -10.42
C ALA A 83 -9.81 -8.98 -11.78
N GLU A 84 -10.71 -8.88 -12.76
CA GLU A 84 -10.44 -9.27 -14.15
C GLU A 84 -9.46 -8.30 -14.81
N GLY A 85 -8.55 -8.83 -15.62
CA GLY A 85 -7.54 -8.06 -16.34
C GLY A 85 -6.34 -7.60 -15.50
N ALA A 86 -6.11 -8.21 -14.32
CA ALA A 86 -4.88 -8.02 -13.57
C ALA A 86 -3.67 -8.54 -14.35
N GLU A 87 -2.56 -7.81 -14.34
CA GLU A 87 -1.34 -8.21 -15.04
C GLU A 87 -0.78 -9.52 -14.42
N PRO A 88 -0.42 -10.55 -15.24
CA PRO A 88 -0.07 -11.89 -14.72
C PRO A 88 1.10 -11.92 -13.72
N GLY A 89 2.08 -11.03 -13.86
CA GLY A 89 3.23 -10.89 -12.96
C GLY A 89 2.96 -10.01 -11.74
N ASP A 90 1.93 -9.16 -11.76
CA ASP A 90 1.62 -8.26 -10.64
C ASP A 90 1.17 -9.01 -9.39
N ARG A 91 0.51 -10.18 -9.51
CA ARG A 91 0.03 -10.93 -8.33
C ARG A 91 1.15 -11.36 -7.40
N LEU A 92 2.30 -11.75 -7.94
CA LEU A 92 3.48 -12.08 -7.14
C LEU A 92 4.01 -10.83 -6.43
N LEU A 93 4.17 -9.72 -7.16
CA LEU A 93 4.63 -8.46 -6.59
C LEU A 93 3.67 -7.90 -5.54
N VAL A 94 2.36 -8.07 -5.71
CA VAL A 94 1.34 -7.74 -4.72
C VAL A 94 1.54 -8.59 -3.48
N GLY A 95 1.71 -9.90 -3.61
CA GLY A 95 1.96 -10.78 -2.46
C GLY A 95 3.23 -10.38 -1.71
N VAL A 96 4.30 -10.08 -2.45
CA VAL A 96 5.59 -9.61 -1.89
C VAL A 96 5.43 -8.27 -1.17
N VAL A 97 4.86 -7.26 -1.82
CA VAL A 97 4.79 -5.89 -1.28
C VAL A 97 3.71 -5.74 -0.22
N ALA A 98 2.56 -6.38 -0.40
CA ALA A 98 1.43 -6.20 0.50
C ALA A 98 1.51 -7.11 1.72
N ILE A 99 1.98 -8.36 1.60
CA ILE A 99 1.90 -9.35 2.68
C ILE A 99 3.29 -9.74 3.18
N PHE A 100 4.10 -10.35 2.32
CA PHE A 100 5.39 -10.92 2.74
C PHE A 100 6.36 -9.86 3.26
N GLY A 101 6.43 -8.71 2.61
CA GLY A 101 7.30 -7.60 2.97
C GLY A 101 7.01 -7.00 4.34
N PRO A 102 5.77 -6.53 4.59
CA PRO A 102 5.36 -6.07 5.91
C PRO A 102 5.54 -7.14 6.98
N ALA A 103 5.19 -8.40 6.70
CA ALA A 103 5.34 -9.48 7.67
C ALA A 103 6.81 -9.72 8.03
N LEU A 104 7.68 -9.90 7.02
CA LEU A 104 9.12 -10.10 7.22
C LEU A 104 9.75 -8.91 7.96
N THR A 105 9.44 -7.69 7.54
CA THR A 105 9.94 -6.47 8.20
C THR A 105 9.48 -6.42 9.66
N SER A 106 8.21 -6.71 9.94
CA SER A 106 7.65 -6.73 11.30
C SER A 106 8.29 -7.79 12.20
N ILE A 107 8.57 -8.97 11.64
CA ILE A 107 9.28 -10.05 12.35
C ILE A 107 10.69 -9.61 12.69
N VAL A 108 11.44 -9.07 11.72
CA VAL A 108 12.82 -8.61 11.95
C VAL A 108 12.86 -7.45 12.94
N VAL A 109 11.91 -6.50 12.85
CA VAL A 109 11.75 -5.40 13.82
C VAL A 109 11.57 -5.94 15.24
N GLY A 110 10.69 -6.92 15.43
CA GLY A 110 10.47 -7.52 16.76
C GLY A 110 11.70 -8.25 17.27
N ILE A 111 12.36 -9.05 16.42
CA ILE A 111 13.58 -9.78 16.80
C ILE A 111 14.71 -8.82 17.14
N ASP A 112 14.95 -7.79 16.31
CA ASP A 112 16.02 -6.81 16.51
C ASP A 112 15.80 -6.02 17.81
N HIS A 113 14.56 -5.60 18.07
CA HIS A 113 14.20 -4.94 19.35
C HIS A 113 14.50 -5.83 20.57
N ARG A 114 14.15 -7.12 20.50
CA ARG A 114 14.39 -8.07 21.59
C ARG A 114 15.88 -8.38 21.78
N ALA A 115 16.60 -8.53 20.68
CA ALA A 115 17.99 -8.98 20.68
C ALA A 115 19.00 -7.83 20.81
N ALA A 116 18.55 -6.58 20.61
CA ALA A 116 19.37 -5.38 20.61
C ALA A 116 20.61 -5.52 19.72
N TRP A 117 20.42 -6.02 18.48
CA TRP A 117 21.55 -6.29 17.58
C TRP A 117 22.15 -5.01 16.99
N GLY A 118 21.39 -3.92 16.93
CA GLY A 118 21.83 -2.63 16.43
C GLY A 118 22.33 -1.66 17.51
N PRO A 119 23.00 -0.56 17.11
CA PRO A 119 23.26 0.55 18.02
C PRO A 119 21.93 1.21 18.41
N ALA A 120 21.82 1.62 19.68
CA ALA A 120 20.68 2.40 20.13
C ALA A 120 20.63 3.75 19.38
N LEU A 121 19.53 3.98 18.67
CA LEU A 121 19.31 5.22 17.94
C LEU A 121 18.85 6.33 18.88
N PRO A 122 19.42 7.55 18.79
CA PRO A 122 18.93 8.71 19.51
C PRO A 122 17.43 8.93 19.29
N THR A 123 16.72 9.32 20.34
CA THR A 123 15.25 9.56 20.29
C THR A 123 14.87 10.55 19.20
N MET A 124 15.71 11.54 18.91
CA MET A 124 15.48 12.49 17.82
C MET A 124 15.36 11.80 16.45
N ILE A 125 16.18 10.79 16.18
CA ILE A 125 16.11 10.01 14.92
C ILE A 125 14.80 9.23 14.87
N GLN A 126 14.40 8.62 15.99
CA GLN A 126 13.13 7.88 16.07
C GLN A 126 11.92 8.79 15.82
N ILE A 127 11.93 10.02 16.37
CA ILE A 127 10.88 11.03 16.15
C ILE A 127 10.86 11.49 14.69
N LEU A 128 12.01 11.84 14.11
CA LEU A 128 12.12 12.22 12.69
C LEU A 128 11.60 11.10 11.78
N ALA A 129 11.97 9.86 12.07
CA ALA A 129 11.48 8.69 11.35
C ALA A 129 9.96 8.51 11.52
N ALA A 130 9.39 8.73 12.72
CA ALA A 130 7.94 8.71 12.92
C ALA A 130 7.23 9.79 12.07
N VAL A 131 7.80 10.99 11.95
CA VAL A 131 7.28 12.05 11.08
C VAL A 131 7.34 11.64 9.61
N LEU A 132 8.46 11.06 9.15
CA LEU A 132 8.60 10.57 7.78
C LEU A 132 7.63 9.42 7.47
N LEU A 133 7.42 8.52 8.43
CA LEU A 133 6.45 7.44 8.32
C LEU A 133 5.02 7.98 8.21
N ALA A 134 4.65 8.95 9.06
CA ALA A 134 3.35 9.62 8.99
C ALA A 134 3.17 10.38 7.67
N ALA A 135 4.23 11.02 7.15
CA ALA A 135 4.21 11.67 5.85
C ALA A 135 4.03 10.67 4.70
N GLY A 136 4.68 9.50 4.77
CA GLY A 136 4.52 8.41 3.80
C GLY A 136 3.09 7.88 3.76
N PHE A 137 2.51 7.62 4.94
CA PHE A 137 1.08 7.27 5.06
C PHE A 137 0.16 8.37 4.55
N GLY A 138 0.45 9.63 4.87
CA GLY A 138 -0.30 10.79 4.40
C GLY A 138 -0.28 10.91 2.88
N LEU A 139 0.88 10.73 2.23
CA LEU A 139 1.01 10.77 0.78
C LEU A 139 0.25 9.62 0.10
N GLY A 140 0.31 8.40 0.67
CA GLY A 140 -0.47 7.26 0.20
C GLY A 140 -1.98 7.48 0.33
N ALA A 141 -2.43 8.04 1.45
CA ALA A 141 -3.82 8.42 1.65
C ALA A 141 -4.25 9.50 0.65
N TYR A 142 -3.42 10.53 0.45
CA TYR A 142 -3.71 11.61 -0.49
C TYR A 142 -3.84 11.10 -1.93
N ALA A 143 -2.96 10.19 -2.34
CA ALA A 143 -3.02 9.53 -3.65
C ALA A 143 -4.33 8.74 -3.82
N MET A 144 -4.69 7.93 -2.82
CA MET A 144 -5.94 7.16 -2.84
C MET A 144 -7.18 8.06 -2.90
N ILE A 145 -7.18 9.16 -2.14
CA ILE A 145 -8.30 10.12 -2.11
C ILE A 145 -8.43 10.86 -3.44
N ALA A 146 -7.32 11.17 -4.11
CA ALA A 146 -7.32 11.90 -5.37
C ALA A 146 -7.69 11.03 -6.58
N ASN A 147 -7.53 9.69 -6.48
CA ASN A 147 -7.68 8.78 -7.61
C ASN A 147 -8.83 7.77 -7.40
N ARG A 148 -9.97 7.99 -8.07
CA ARG A 148 -11.12 7.06 -8.05
C ARG A 148 -10.79 5.65 -8.57
N PHE A 149 -9.74 5.52 -9.38
CA PHE A 149 -9.24 4.26 -9.95
C PHE A 149 -8.12 3.63 -9.12
N PHE A 150 -7.92 4.04 -7.87
CA PHE A 150 -6.89 3.47 -7.02
C PHE A 150 -7.18 1.99 -6.66
N SER A 151 -6.57 1.06 -7.39
CA SER A 151 -6.76 -0.39 -7.20
C SER A 151 -5.67 -1.00 -6.32
N ALA A 152 -5.90 -2.21 -5.82
CA ALA A 152 -4.89 -2.98 -5.08
C ALA A 152 -3.97 -3.78 -6.01
N VAL A 153 -4.44 -4.04 -7.24
CA VAL A 153 -3.72 -4.73 -8.30
C VAL A 153 -3.59 -3.83 -9.52
N VAL A 154 -2.55 -4.04 -10.31
CA VAL A 154 -2.28 -3.33 -11.55
C VAL A 154 -3.22 -3.84 -12.63
N ARG A 155 -4.20 -3.01 -13.03
CA ARG A 155 -5.14 -3.30 -14.13
C ARG A 155 -5.69 -2.05 -14.79
N ILE A 156 -6.16 -2.18 -16.03
CA ILE A 156 -6.99 -1.16 -16.67
C ILE A 156 -8.47 -1.44 -16.35
N GLN A 157 -9.11 -0.52 -15.63
CA GLN A 157 -10.50 -0.65 -15.20
C GLN A 157 -11.48 -0.19 -16.28
N ARG A 158 -11.50 -0.89 -17.42
CA ARG A 158 -12.40 -0.56 -18.56
C ARG A 158 -13.87 -0.56 -18.13
N ASP A 159 -14.23 -1.46 -17.22
CA ASP A 159 -15.54 -1.58 -16.59
C ASP A 159 -15.96 -0.34 -15.79
N ARG A 160 -15.01 0.52 -15.40
CA ARG A 160 -15.26 1.77 -14.66
C ARG A 160 -14.94 3.02 -15.48
N GLY A 161 -14.65 2.89 -16.78
CA GLY A 161 -14.23 4.00 -17.63
C GLY A 161 -12.93 4.64 -17.16
N HIS A 162 -11.87 3.82 -16.99
CA HIS A 162 -10.56 4.28 -16.51
C HIS A 162 -10.04 5.47 -17.32
N GLU A 163 -9.86 6.60 -16.64
CA GLU A 163 -9.24 7.83 -17.18
C GLU A 163 -8.01 8.21 -16.35
N VAL A 164 -7.15 9.04 -16.94
CA VAL A 164 -5.91 9.47 -16.29
C VAL A 164 -6.19 10.53 -15.24
N VAL A 165 -5.81 10.25 -13.99
CA VAL A 165 -5.87 11.22 -12.89
C VAL A 165 -4.60 12.05 -12.85
N THR A 166 -4.74 13.37 -12.98
CA THR A 166 -3.63 14.33 -13.01
C THR A 166 -3.64 15.32 -11.85
N THR A 167 -4.63 15.21 -10.96
CA THR A 167 -4.86 16.14 -9.84
C THR A 167 -4.28 15.62 -8.53
N GLY A 168 -4.25 16.49 -7.52
CA GLY A 168 -3.71 16.13 -6.22
C GLY A 168 -2.21 15.82 -6.27
N PRO A 169 -1.72 14.72 -5.67
CA PRO A 169 -0.29 14.43 -5.66
C PRO A 169 0.25 13.97 -7.02
N TYR A 170 -0.65 13.58 -7.94
CA TYR A 170 -0.31 13.18 -9.31
C TYR A 170 0.23 14.35 -10.16
N ARG A 171 0.08 15.60 -9.72
CA ARG A 171 0.72 16.75 -10.39
C ARG A 171 2.24 16.81 -10.20
N TRP A 172 2.77 16.15 -9.18
CA TRP A 172 4.20 16.19 -8.85
C TRP A 172 4.93 14.94 -9.31
N VAL A 173 4.33 13.78 -9.08
CA VAL A 173 4.89 12.47 -9.42
C VAL A 173 3.78 11.53 -9.90
N ARG A 174 4.10 10.59 -10.79
CA ARG A 174 3.08 9.69 -11.36
C ARG A 174 2.57 8.62 -10.39
N HIS A 175 3.39 8.22 -9.42
CA HIS A 175 3.10 7.13 -8.48
C HIS A 175 3.28 7.52 -7.02
N PRO A 176 2.52 8.52 -6.52
CA PRO A 176 2.70 9.08 -5.18
C PRO A 176 2.46 8.07 -4.06
N ALA A 177 1.54 7.11 -4.24
CA ALA A 177 1.32 6.08 -3.23
C ALA A 177 2.50 5.12 -3.06
N TYR A 178 3.21 4.79 -4.16
CA TYR A 178 4.43 3.98 -4.07
C TYR A 178 5.57 4.76 -3.44
N ALA A 179 5.70 6.06 -3.74
CA ALA A 179 6.66 6.93 -3.07
C ALA A 179 6.41 7.01 -1.56
N GLY A 180 5.13 7.20 -1.16
CA GLY A 180 4.73 7.20 0.24
C GLY A 180 4.96 5.84 0.93
N GLY A 181 4.71 4.74 0.21
CA GLY A 181 4.99 3.39 0.68
C GLY A 181 6.47 3.18 0.97
N ILE A 182 7.35 3.47 0.00
CA ILE A 182 8.81 3.37 0.17
C ILE A 182 9.28 4.20 1.38
N LEU A 183 8.81 5.45 1.48
CA LEU A 183 9.15 6.32 2.60
C LEU A 183 8.76 5.71 3.95
N ALA A 184 7.54 5.18 4.07
CA ALA A 184 7.07 4.54 5.29
C ALA A 184 7.84 3.25 5.63
N PHE A 185 8.15 2.41 4.63
CA PHE A 185 8.92 1.19 4.83
C PHE A 185 10.34 1.47 5.32
N LEU A 186 11.01 2.48 4.75
CA LEU A 186 12.37 2.82 5.16
C LEU A 186 12.42 3.57 6.50
N ALA A 187 11.38 4.32 6.84
CA ALA A 187 11.28 5.03 8.10
C ALA A 187 10.95 4.11 9.29
N LEU A 188 10.18 3.03 9.08
CA LEU A 188 9.71 2.14 10.14
C LEU A 188 10.87 1.53 10.99
N PRO A 189 11.92 0.93 10.40
CA PRO A 189 13.08 0.43 11.15
C PRO A 189 13.74 1.49 12.03
N LEU A 190 13.87 2.73 11.53
CA LEU A 190 14.51 3.83 12.25
C LEU A 190 13.64 4.37 13.38
N MET A 191 12.31 4.42 13.16
CA MET A 191 11.33 4.81 14.17
C MET A 191 11.34 3.86 15.37
N LEU A 192 11.62 2.59 15.12
CA LEU A 192 11.51 1.51 16.09
C LEU A 192 12.85 1.04 16.65
N ASP A 193 13.93 1.75 16.35
CA ASP A 193 15.27 1.37 16.82
C ASP A 193 15.66 -0.07 16.41
N ALA A 194 15.33 -0.43 15.17
CA ALA A 194 15.50 -1.77 14.62
C ALA A 194 16.21 -1.73 13.26
N VAL A 195 17.47 -1.25 13.24
CA VAL A 195 18.22 -0.96 12.02
C VAL A 195 18.40 -2.18 11.10
N TRP A 196 18.41 -3.41 11.63
CA TRP A 196 18.54 -4.61 10.79
C TRP A 196 17.30 -4.86 9.94
N ALA A 197 16.14 -4.31 10.35
CA ALA A 197 14.94 -4.33 9.53
C ALA A 197 15.03 -3.39 8.30
N LEU A 198 16.08 -2.56 8.16
CA LEU A 198 16.35 -1.84 6.91
C LEU A 198 16.66 -2.79 5.75
N VAL A 199 17.24 -3.96 6.01
CA VAL A 199 17.56 -4.95 4.96
C VAL A 199 16.28 -5.46 4.26
N PRO A 200 15.29 -6.05 4.96
CA PRO A 200 14.03 -6.42 4.32
C PRO A 200 13.27 -5.19 3.81
N SER A 201 13.35 -4.04 4.48
CA SER A 201 12.68 -2.82 4.00
C SER A 201 13.23 -2.31 2.66
N LEU A 202 14.54 -2.36 2.46
CA LEU A 202 15.19 -1.99 1.20
C LEU A 202 14.83 -2.98 0.09
N PHE A 203 14.80 -4.28 0.38
CA PHE A 203 14.33 -5.29 -0.56
C PHE A 203 12.91 -4.98 -1.04
N ILE A 204 12.01 -4.61 -0.13
CA ILE A 204 10.64 -4.23 -0.47
C ILE A 204 10.59 -2.89 -1.23
N ALA A 205 11.43 -1.92 -0.88
CA ALA A 205 11.53 -0.68 -1.65
C ALA A 205 11.91 -0.95 -3.11
N VAL A 206 12.87 -1.85 -3.35
CA VAL A 206 13.23 -2.29 -4.71
C VAL A 206 12.06 -2.99 -5.40
N ALA A 207 11.34 -3.88 -4.71
CA ALA A 207 10.15 -4.52 -5.26
C ALA A 207 9.06 -3.50 -5.66
N ILE A 208 8.87 -2.45 -4.85
CA ILE A 208 7.94 -1.35 -5.17
C ILE A 208 8.42 -0.55 -6.38
N VAL A 209 9.72 -0.26 -6.51
CA VAL A 209 10.30 0.42 -7.68
C VAL A 209 10.08 -0.40 -8.96
N LEU A 210 10.32 -1.71 -8.90
CA LEU A 210 10.08 -2.62 -10.02
C LEU A 210 8.60 -2.65 -10.41
N ARG A 211 7.71 -2.80 -9.42
CA ARG A 211 6.25 -2.77 -9.63
C ARG A 211 5.80 -1.44 -10.25
N THR A 212 6.35 -0.32 -9.77
CA THR A 212 6.12 1.02 -10.31
C THR A 212 6.50 1.09 -11.79
N ALA A 213 7.67 0.54 -12.16
CA ALA A 213 8.12 0.55 -13.55
C ALA A 213 7.19 -0.26 -14.46
N LEU A 214 6.71 -1.42 -13.99
CA LEU A 214 5.82 -2.29 -14.75
C LEU A 214 4.44 -1.65 -14.93
N GLU A 215 3.88 -1.10 -13.86
CA GLU A 215 2.61 -0.38 -13.89
C GLU A 215 2.70 0.83 -14.83
N ASP A 216 3.74 1.67 -14.70
CA ASP A 216 3.91 2.85 -15.56
C ASP A 216 4.00 2.47 -17.04
N ARG A 217 4.75 1.40 -17.38
CA ARG A 217 4.85 0.90 -18.75
C ARG A 217 3.54 0.32 -19.27
N MET A 218 2.74 -0.29 -18.39
CA MET A 218 1.42 -0.81 -18.74
C MET A 218 0.46 0.36 -19.03
N LEU A 219 0.45 1.38 -18.17
CA LEU A 219 -0.39 2.57 -18.33
C LEU A 219 -0.05 3.34 -19.62
N VAL A 220 1.23 3.55 -19.92
CA VAL A 220 1.68 4.15 -21.20
C VAL A 220 1.18 3.37 -22.41
N ARG A 221 1.16 2.03 -22.33
CA ARG A 221 0.76 1.17 -23.45
C ARG A 221 -0.76 1.06 -23.62
N ALA A 222 -1.51 1.07 -22.53
CA ALA A 222 -2.90 0.61 -22.53
C ALA A 222 -3.93 1.64 -22.04
N LEU A 223 -3.52 2.74 -21.39
CA LEU A 223 -4.42 3.79 -20.91
C LEU A 223 -4.36 5.02 -21.83
N PRO A 224 -5.44 5.34 -22.58
CA PRO A 224 -5.50 6.54 -23.40
C PRO A 224 -5.19 7.82 -22.60
N GLY A 225 -4.41 8.73 -23.18
CA GLY A 225 -4.00 9.99 -22.56
C GLY A 225 -2.84 9.88 -21.55
N TYR A 226 -2.42 8.67 -21.15
CA TYR A 226 -1.39 8.53 -20.12
C TYR A 226 -0.01 8.97 -20.61
N SER A 227 0.32 8.73 -21.89
CA SER A 227 1.59 9.18 -22.48
C SER A 227 1.75 10.70 -22.47
N GLU A 228 0.68 11.44 -22.75
CA GLU A 228 0.66 12.92 -22.70
C GLU A 228 0.83 13.43 -21.26
N TYR A 229 0.15 12.78 -20.32
CA TYR A 229 0.35 13.04 -18.90
C TYR A 229 1.79 12.76 -18.47
N ALA A 230 2.38 11.65 -18.91
CA ALA A 230 3.75 11.28 -18.57
C ALA A 230 4.81 12.24 -19.14
N ALA A 231 4.51 12.89 -20.26
CA ALA A 231 5.35 13.96 -20.80
C ALA A 231 5.34 15.22 -19.93
N ARG A 232 4.19 15.53 -19.30
CA ARG A 232 4.03 16.69 -18.39
C ARG A 232 4.58 16.39 -16.99
N THR A 233 4.14 15.29 -16.39
CA THR A 233 4.63 14.81 -15.08
C THR A 233 5.74 13.79 -15.32
N ARG A 234 6.97 14.29 -15.46
CA ARG A 234 8.13 13.47 -15.87
C ARG A 234 8.53 12.42 -14.83
N HIS A 235 8.39 12.76 -13.54
CA HIS A 235 8.87 11.94 -12.42
C HIS A 235 7.87 10.85 -12.05
N ARG A 236 8.35 9.63 -11.82
CA ARG A 236 7.56 8.50 -11.35
C ARG A 236 7.39 8.53 -9.84
N LEU A 237 8.48 8.69 -9.09
CA LEU A 237 8.48 8.55 -7.64
C LEU A 237 9.07 9.77 -6.93
N LEU A 238 10.19 10.29 -7.43
CA LEU A 238 10.95 11.34 -6.73
C LEU A 238 11.35 12.45 -7.70
N PRO A 239 10.93 13.71 -7.46
CA PRO A 239 11.28 14.83 -8.32
C PRO A 239 12.80 14.98 -8.49
N GLY A 240 13.26 15.16 -9.72
CA GLY A 240 14.67 15.30 -10.06
C GLY A 240 15.47 14.01 -10.15
N VAL A 241 14.91 12.85 -9.80
CA VAL A 241 15.62 11.56 -9.84
C VAL A 241 15.01 10.60 -10.86
N TRP A 242 13.71 10.27 -10.72
CA TRP A 242 13.06 9.28 -11.57
C TRP A 242 11.54 9.43 -11.62
#